data_AF-A0A258B1F1-F1
#
_entry.id   AF-A0A258B1F1-F1
#
_cell.length_a   1.000
_cell.length_b   1.000
_cell.length_c   1.000
_cell.angle_alpha   90.00
_cell.angle_beta   90.00
_cell.angle_gamma   90.00
#
_symmetry.space_group_name_H-M   'P 1'
#
loop_
_entity.id
_entity.type
_entity.pdbx_description
1 polymer ?
#
loop_
_entity_poly.entity_id
_entity_poly.type
_entity_poly.pdbx_seq_one_letter_code
_entity_poly.pdbx_strand_id
1 'polypeptide(L)'
;MKLTMHIDDDLLERVMKAHDITSKTKAVDFALREVDRRATLKRLAETNLGLTEKEILTAFDDSYNVIELRAAETPGTGPKLPEPKPVTYAKKPRSRR
;
A
#
# COMPACT_ATOMS: atom_id res chain seq x y z
N MET A 1 8.03 -21.71 16.81
CA MET A 1 7.56 -21.97 18.19
C MET A 1 6.16 -22.57 18.13
N LYS A 2 5.80 -23.51 19.03
CA LYS A 2 4.43 -24.03 19.14
C LYS A 2 3.69 -23.23 20.23
N LEU A 3 2.49 -22.77 19.93
CA LEU A 3 1.63 -21.98 20.82
C LEU A 3 0.20 -22.49 20.67
N THR A 4 -0.54 -22.52 21.77
CA THR A 4 -2.00 -22.74 21.75
C THR A 4 -2.67 -21.47 22.27
N MET A 5 -3.57 -20.90 21.49
CA MET A 5 -4.33 -19.71 21.88
C MET A 5 -5.72 -19.75 21.24
N HIS A 6 -6.68 -19.05 21.85
CA HIS A 6 -8.01 -18.89 21.29
C HIS A 6 -8.03 -17.61 20.43
N ILE A 7 -8.48 -17.75 19.18
CA ILE A 7 -8.61 -16.66 18.21
C ILE A 7 -10.02 -16.72 17.65
N ASP A 8 -10.61 -15.55 17.40
CA ASP A 8 -11.82 -15.41 16.61
C ASP A 8 -11.57 -15.87 15.17
N ASP A 9 -12.17 -17.00 14.77
CA ASP A 9 -12.00 -17.60 13.44
C ASP A 9 -12.56 -16.71 12.33
N ASP A 10 -13.63 -15.95 12.57
CA ASP A 10 -14.22 -15.05 11.56
C ASP A 10 -13.28 -13.88 11.29
N LEU A 11 -12.66 -13.32 12.34
CA LEU A 11 -11.63 -12.29 12.20
C LEU A 11 -10.42 -12.83 11.43
N LEU A 12 -9.95 -14.03 11.78
CA LEU A 12 -8.81 -14.65 11.13
C LEU A 12 -9.07 -14.89 9.63
N GLU A 13 -10.26 -15.39 9.28
CA GLU A 13 -10.64 -15.62 7.89
C GLU A 13 -10.73 -14.31 7.08
N ARG A 14 -11.26 -13.23 7.67
CA ARG A 14 -11.29 -11.91 7.02
C ARG A 14 -9.88 -11.39 6.74
N VAL A 15 -8.96 -11.51 7.71
CA VAL A 15 -7.56 -11.09 7.54
C VAL A 15 -6.88 -11.93 6.47
N MET A 16 -7.10 -13.25 6.48
CA MET A 16 -6.56 -14.16 5.47
C MET A 16 -7.04 -13.80 4.05
N LYS A 17 -8.35 -13.56 3.87
CA LYS A 17 -8.93 -13.17 2.57
C LYS A 17 -8.49 -11.79 2.10
N ALA A 18 -8.37 -10.82 3.01
CA ALA A 18 -7.99 -9.45 2.65
C ALA A 18 -6.53 -9.32 2.18
N HIS A 19 -5.67 -10.26 2.57
CA HIS A 19 -4.24 -10.23 2.30
C HIS A 19 -3.73 -11.47 1.53
N ASP A 20 -4.64 -12.26 0.97
CA ASP A 20 -4.34 -13.50 0.22
C ASP A 20 -3.41 -14.48 0.98
N ILE A 21 -3.61 -14.61 2.29
CA ILE A 21 -2.80 -15.47 3.16
C ILE A 21 -3.49 -16.82 3.33
N THR A 22 -2.78 -17.90 2.98
CA THR A 22 -3.34 -19.27 3.00
C THR A 22 -3.16 -20.02 4.32
N SER A 23 -2.33 -19.52 5.24
CA SER A 23 -2.02 -20.19 6.52
C SER A 23 -2.41 -19.34 7.72
N LYS A 24 -3.11 -19.94 8.69
CA LYS A 24 -3.49 -19.31 9.96
C LYS A 24 -2.27 -18.73 10.69
N THR A 25 -1.17 -19.47 10.76
CA THR A 25 0.08 -19.01 11.40
C THR A 25 0.68 -17.81 10.68
N LYS A 26 0.65 -17.80 9.34
CA LYS A 26 1.13 -16.65 8.55
C LYS A 26 0.25 -15.42 8.75
N ALA A 27 -1.06 -15.60 8.89
CA ALA A 27 -1.98 -14.49 9.14
C ALA A 27 -1.72 -13.84 10.50
N VAL A 28 -1.44 -14.65 11.53
CA VAL A 28 -1.05 -14.14 12.86
C VAL A 28 0.30 -13.42 12.82
N ASP A 29 1.32 -14.02 12.18
CA ASP A 29 2.63 -13.36 12.02
C ASP A 29 2.51 -12.02 11.28
N PHE A 30 1.75 -12.00 10.17
CA PHE A 30 1.48 -10.79 9.41
C PHE A 30 0.79 -9.72 10.26
N ALA A 31 -0.26 -10.09 11.00
CA ALA A 31 -1.00 -9.14 11.84
C ALA A 31 -0.11 -8.53 12.93
N LEU A 32 0.73 -9.33 13.58
CA LEU A 32 1.66 -8.83 14.60
C LEU A 32 2.69 -7.87 14.01
N ARG A 33 3.27 -8.22 12.85
CA ARG A 33 4.20 -7.34 12.14
C ARG A 33 3.56 -6.02 11.71
N GLU A 34 2.31 -6.05 11.25
CA GLU A 34 1.61 -4.83 10.86
C GLU A 34 1.29 -3.92 12.05
N VAL A 35 0.93 -4.50 13.20
CA VAL A 35 0.71 -3.72 14.43
C VAL A 35 2.02 -3.08 14.89
N ASP A 36 3.12 -3.82 14.89
CA ASP A 36 4.46 -3.30 15.24
C ASP A 36 4.92 -2.21 14.26
N ARG A 37 4.73 -2.42 12.95
CA ARG A 37 5.05 -1.43 11.91
C ARG A 37 4.28 -0.13 12.13
N ARG A 38 2.99 -0.20 12.46
CA ARG A 38 2.16 0.97 12.76
C ARG A 38 2.62 1.69 14.03
N ALA A 39 2.98 0.96 15.08
CA ALA A 39 3.52 1.54 16.30
C ALA A 39 4.87 2.24 16.03
N THR A 40 5.74 1.62 15.25
CA THR A 40 7.02 2.20 14.84
C THR A 40 6.82 3.47 14.02
N LEU A 41 5.90 3.46 13.05
CA LEU A 41 5.56 4.65 12.27
C LEU A 41 5.06 5.79 13.15
N LYS A 42 4.15 5.50 14.10
CA LYS A 42 3.64 6.49 15.04
C LYS A 42 4.77 7.10 15.87
N ARG A 43 5.63 6.25 16.45
CA ARG A 43 6.79 6.70 17.22
C ARG A 43 7.69 7.62 16.39
N LEU A 44 8.04 7.21 15.16
CA LEU A 44 8.91 7.98 14.27
C LEU A 44 8.28 9.35 13.92
N ALA A 45 6.98 9.36 13.63
CA ALA A 45 6.24 10.58 13.35
C ALA A 45 6.18 11.53 14.56
N GLU A 46 6.05 11.00 15.77
CA GLU A 46 6.04 11.79 17.01
C GLU A 46 7.43 12.36 17.35
N THR A 47 8.51 11.64 17.09
CA THR A 47 9.88 12.12 17.32
C THR A 47 10.27 13.31 16.42
N ASN A 48 9.46 13.67 15.42
CA ASN A 48 9.78 14.65 14.37
C ASN A 48 11.12 14.29 13.68
N LEU A 49 11.61 15.11 12.76
CA LEU A 49 12.90 14.87 12.10
C LEU A 49 14.10 15.22 13.00
N GLY A 50 13.87 15.70 14.22
CA GLY A 50 14.91 16.26 15.09
C GLY A 50 15.53 17.55 14.53
N LEU A 51 14.95 18.11 13.47
CA LEU A 51 15.42 19.31 12.79
C LEU A 51 14.62 20.54 13.26
N THR A 52 15.31 21.65 13.36
CA THR A 52 14.71 22.97 13.53
C THR A 52 14.04 23.44 12.24
N GLU A 53 13.14 24.41 12.33
CA GLU A 53 12.44 24.99 11.16
C GLU A 53 13.41 25.47 10.07
N LYS A 54 14.54 26.06 10.47
CA LYS A 54 15.58 26.52 9.55
C LYS A 54 16.26 25.36 8.83
N GLU A 55 16.60 24.30 9.55
CA GLU A 55 17.24 23.12 8.97
C GLU A 55 16.30 22.39 8.00
N ILE A 56 15.00 22.36 8.28
CA ILE A 56 13.99 21.81 7.36
C ILE A 56 13.92 22.64 6.07
N LEU A 57 13.91 23.97 6.18
CA LEU A 57 13.88 24.87 5.02
C LEU A 57 15.11 24.73 4.13
N THR A 58 16.27 24.43 4.72
CA THR A 58 17.54 24.24 4.00
C THR A 58 17.88 22.76 3.75
N ALA A 59 17.00 21.82 4.08
CA ALA A 59 17.27 20.39 3.96
C ALA A 59 17.31 19.93 2.49
N PHE A 60 16.66 20.67 1.60
CA PHE A 60 16.63 20.40 0.16
C PHE A 60 17.64 21.30 -0.55
N ASP A 61 18.33 20.73 -1.54
CA ASP A 61 19.22 21.50 -2.41
C ASP A 61 18.38 22.40 -3.32
N ASP A 62 18.66 23.71 -3.35
CA ASP A 62 17.96 24.68 -4.19
C ASP A 62 18.04 24.33 -5.69
N SER A 63 19.08 23.60 -6.10
CA SER A 63 19.24 23.10 -7.47
C SER A 63 18.36 21.89 -7.78
N TYR A 64 17.66 21.32 -6.80
CA TYR A 64 16.81 20.15 -6.95
C TYR A 64 15.46 20.51 -7.61
N ASN A 65 15.47 20.69 -8.93
CA ASN A 65 14.28 20.96 -9.71
C ASN A 65 13.61 19.66 -10.20
N VAL A 66 12.62 19.19 -9.44
CA VAL A 66 11.86 17.96 -9.75
C VAL A 66 11.14 18.03 -11.10
N ILE A 67 10.72 19.22 -11.54
CA ILE A 67 9.98 19.39 -12.79
C ILE A 67 10.92 19.18 -13.98
N GLU A 68 12.10 19.78 -13.94
CA GLU A 68 13.14 19.59 -14.97
C GLU A 68 13.64 18.15 -15.02
N LEU A 69 13.90 17.54 -13.86
CA LEU A 69 14.33 16.15 -13.78
C LEU A 69 13.30 15.20 -14.42
N ARG A 70 12.01 15.37 -14.11
CA ARG A 70 10.93 14.58 -14.72
C ARG A 70 10.73 14.83 -16.21
N ALA A 71 10.99 16.05 -16.68
CA ALA A 71 10.93 16.36 -18.10
C ALA A 71 12.12 15.75 -18.87
N ALA A 72 13.28 15.66 -18.22
CA ALA A 72 14.48 15.02 -18.74
C ALA A 72 14.45 13.49 -18.62
N GLU A 73 13.58 12.92 -17.77
CA GLU A 73 13.33 11.48 -17.72
C GLU A 73 12.77 11.00 -19.07
N THR A 74 13.59 10.27 -19.81
CA THR A 74 13.10 9.49 -20.96
C THR A 74 12.05 8.53 -20.43
N PRO A 75 10.79 8.55 -20.92
CA PRO A 75 9.81 7.59 -20.50
C PRO A 75 10.37 6.21 -20.82
N GLY A 76 10.61 5.40 -19.78
CA GLY A 76 11.01 4.02 -19.97
C GLY A 76 10.01 3.34 -20.88
N THR A 77 10.47 2.44 -21.74
CA THR A 77 9.61 1.54 -22.51
C THR A 77 8.89 0.59 -21.54
N GLY A 78 7.95 1.13 -20.78
CA GLY A 78 7.03 0.34 -19.98
C GLY A 78 6.24 -0.58 -20.91
N PRO A 79 5.69 -1.69 -20.40
CA PRO A 79 4.83 -2.54 -21.20
C PRO A 79 3.73 -1.68 -21.81
N LYS A 80 3.61 -1.71 -23.14
CA LYS A 80 2.57 -1.02 -23.89
C LYS A 80 1.24 -1.42 -23.25
N LEU A 81 0.52 -0.45 -22.69
CA LEU A 81 -0.80 -0.71 -22.12
C LEU A 81 -1.64 -1.42 -23.20
N PRO A 82 -2.36 -2.49 -22.86
CA PRO A 82 -3.21 -3.15 -23.83
C PRO A 82 -4.19 -2.11 -24.40
N GLU A 83 -4.34 -2.10 -25.73
CA GLU A 83 -5.28 -1.21 -26.38
C GLU A 83 -6.65 -1.35 -25.71
N PRO A 84 -7.33 -0.23 -25.38
CA PRO A 84 -8.62 -0.28 -24.72
C PRO A 84 -9.60 -1.01 -25.64
N LYS A 85 -9.93 -2.25 -25.28
CA LYS A 85 -10.97 -3.00 -25.99
C LYS A 85 -12.28 -2.21 -25.86
N PRO A 86 -13.04 -2.00 -26.95
CA PRO A 86 -14.33 -1.35 -26.85
C PRO A 86 -15.21 -2.14 -25.88
N VAL A 87 -15.59 -1.51 -24.78
CA VAL A 87 -16.50 -2.09 -23.79
C VAL A 87 -17.88 -2.14 -24.44
N THR A 88 -18.24 -3.31 -24.96
CA THR A 88 -19.59 -3.55 -25.45
C THR A 88 -20.48 -3.85 -24.25
N TYR A 89 -21.24 -2.85 -23.82
CA TYR A 89 -22.30 -3.10 -22.85
C TYR A 89 -23.42 -3.88 -23.56
N ALA A 90 -23.45 -5.20 -23.35
CA ALA A 90 -24.60 -6.01 -23.74
C ALA A 90 -25.83 -5.46 -23.02
N LYS A 91 -26.79 -4.91 -23.77
CA LYS A 91 -28.10 -4.54 -23.24
C LYS A 91 -28.74 -5.82 -22.71
N LYS A 92 -28.76 -6.01 -21.39
CA LYS A 92 -29.50 -7.12 -20.76
C LYS A 92 -30.95 -7.08 -21.28
N PRO A 93 -31.51 -8.19 -21.77
CA PRO A 93 -32.90 -8.20 -22.19
C PRO A 93 -33.76 -7.83 -20.98
N ARG A 94 -34.61 -6.80 -21.14
CA ARG A 94 -35.60 -6.45 -20.12
C ARG A 94 -36.52 -7.66 -19.96
N SER A 95 -36.58 -8.23 -18.75
CA SER A 95 -37.54 -9.28 -18.46
C SER A 95 -38.94 -8.73 -18.72
N ARG A 96 -39.70 -9.42 -19.58
CA ARG A 96 -41.13 -9.15 -19.73
C ARG A 96 -41.81 -9.70 -18.48
N ARG A 97 -42.49 -8.80 -17.75
CA ARG A 97 -43.50 -9.18 -16.75
C ARG A 97 -44.64 -9.94 -17.43
#